data_AF-A0A4C2ELN6-F1
#
_entry.id   AF-A0A4C2ELN6-F1
#
_cell.length_a   1.000
_cell.length_b   1.000
_cell.length_c   1.000
_cell.angle_alpha   90.00
_cell.angle_beta   90.00
_cell.angle_gamma   90.00
#
_symmetry.space_group_name_H-M   'P 1'
#
loop_
_entity.id
_entity.type
_entity.pdbx_description
1 polymer ?
#
loop_
_entity_poly.entity_id
_entity_poly.type
_entity_poly.pdbx_seq_one_letter_code
_entity_poly.pdbx_strand_id
1 'polypeptide(L)'
;MENVIDLQSSDRPEIFDRADTDGLFGRTRRLQQPLGQHVPTTETPRYLAYNDRAGVTTAQGDGEALTPAGDYRAFLLATTVQVRFVVGDDTGDRTVSLPYEDIVAVDCTSGLRTSTLEIVTVGEDRWVFECKGDLAPVQRFVDEATQRWTRMLTECDRAESQVEAAANALEAGNIDTAAARIASAQEALGSGRRRVETLGEETAAAIDDRLQRVQTRIDTCQRRRHVKAAEKHRDVARRAWESQEYESAADAYAQATDEYDRALAVTAPQPSAATIKSARNAVEDEYTELLSAPVDVAQVAASAARAATDPAERASHWEDALDRYRTAYELDWGRERRFDGDRASLRQALADIAVEVVDAHREAGRQRAVGGAPDRAAPAAECEDAEAHFERAREVAAELVPDRRDPSADEPAVTSEELAGIEAVPKSR
;
A
#
# COMPACT_ATOMS: atom_id res chain seq x y z
N MET A 1 -40.47 -23.24 41.53
CA MET A 1 -39.15 -22.62 41.58
C MET A 1 -38.45 -23.04 40.31
N GLU A 2 -38.21 -22.08 39.42
CA GLU A 2 -37.62 -22.35 38.11
C GLU A 2 -36.13 -22.68 38.30
N ASN A 3 -35.70 -23.84 37.80
CA ASN A 3 -34.28 -24.25 37.84
C ASN A 3 -33.48 -23.71 36.65
N VAL A 4 -34.14 -22.91 35.80
CA VAL A 4 -33.60 -22.19 34.66
C VAL A 4 -34.16 -20.78 34.76
N ILE A 5 -33.29 -19.77 34.77
CA ILE A 5 -33.62 -18.38 35.00
C ILE A 5 -33.08 -17.58 33.81
N ASP A 6 -33.96 -16.84 33.16
CA ASP A 6 -33.59 -15.80 32.20
C ASP A 6 -33.22 -14.53 32.98
N LEU A 7 -31.94 -14.19 32.94
CA LEU A 7 -31.36 -13.08 33.70
C LEU A 7 -31.63 -11.71 33.04
N GLN A 8 -32.27 -11.68 31.87
CA GLN A 8 -32.71 -10.45 31.23
C GLN A 8 -34.13 -10.03 31.65
N SER A 9 -34.98 -11.00 31.95
CA SER A 9 -36.39 -10.77 32.29
C SER A 9 -36.68 -10.92 33.79
N SER A 10 -35.68 -11.29 34.58
CA SER A 10 -35.80 -11.54 36.02
C SER A 10 -34.80 -10.69 36.83
N ASP A 11 -35.16 -10.38 38.07
CA ASP A 11 -34.20 -9.80 39.03
C ASP A 11 -33.00 -10.75 39.23
N ARG A 12 -31.81 -10.15 39.32
CA ARG A 12 -30.55 -10.91 39.47
C ARG A 12 -30.63 -11.80 40.73
N PRO A 13 -30.45 -13.13 40.62
CA PRO A 13 -30.51 -14.02 41.78
C PRO A 13 -29.46 -13.71 42.84
N GLU A 14 -29.82 -13.80 44.13
CA GLU A 14 -28.93 -13.52 45.27
C GLU A 14 -27.62 -14.33 45.28
N ILE A 15 -27.60 -15.51 44.62
CA ILE A 15 -26.41 -16.37 44.51
C ILE A 15 -25.25 -15.66 43.78
N PHE A 16 -25.52 -14.61 43.00
CA PHE A 16 -24.48 -13.80 42.38
C PHE A 16 -23.70 -12.96 43.39
N ASP A 17 -24.33 -12.57 44.49
CA ASP A 17 -23.76 -11.66 45.50
C ASP A 17 -23.41 -12.39 46.81
N ARG A 18 -23.99 -13.57 47.06
CA ARG A 18 -23.78 -14.37 48.27
C ARG A 18 -23.48 -15.83 47.92
N ALA A 19 -22.44 -16.38 48.54
CA ALA A 19 -22.03 -17.79 48.37
C ALA A 19 -23.01 -18.78 49.01
N ASP A 20 -23.67 -18.34 50.09
CA ASP A 20 -24.73 -19.06 50.80
C ASP A 20 -26.05 -18.33 50.59
N THR A 21 -27.03 -18.99 49.97
CA THR A 21 -28.42 -18.49 49.91
C THR A 21 -29.38 -19.48 50.57
N ASP A 22 -30.28 -18.96 51.39
CA ASP A 22 -31.27 -19.76 52.12
C ASP A 22 -32.29 -20.33 51.13
N GLY A 23 -32.27 -21.65 50.95
CA GLY A 23 -33.31 -22.37 50.24
C GLY A 23 -34.51 -22.64 51.15
N LEU A 24 -35.73 -22.48 50.61
CA LEU A 24 -36.95 -23.04 51.22
C LEU A 24 -36.73 -24.53 51.52
N PHE A 25 -37.04 -24.96 52.75
CA PHE A 25 -36.78 -26.28 53.34
C PHE A 25 -35.38 -26.57 53.90
N GLY A 26 -34.59 -25.56 54.26
CA GLY A 26 -33.37 -25.76 55.06
C GLY A 26 -32.21 -26.39 54.31
N ARG A 27 -32.22 -26.33 52.98
CA ARG A 27 -31.09 -26.71 52.12
C ARG A 27 -30.44 -25.44 51.59
N THR A 28 -29.33 -25.03 52.21
CA THR A 28 -28.46 -23.97 51.72
C THR A 28 -28.06 -24.25 50.28
N ARG A 29 -28.19 -23.27 49.39
CA ARG A 29 -27.54 -23.33 48.07
C ARG A 29 -26.13 -22.84 48.28
N ARG A 30 -25.14 -23.72 48.13
CA ARG A 30 -23.76 -23.39 48.45
C ARG A 30 -22.88 -23.42 47.21
N LEU A 31 -22.09 -22.36 47.09
CA LEU A 31 -20.77 -22.30 46.48
C LEU A 31 -19.80 -21.81 47.57
N GLN A 32 -18.50 -21.93 47.35
CA GLN A 32 -17.53 -21.30 48.25
C GLN A 32 -17.47 -19.78 48.05
N GLN A 33 -17.70 -19.32 46.81
CA GLN A 33 -17.72 -17.91 46.46
C GLN A 33 -19.04 -17.51 45.80
N PRO A 34 -19.46 -16.24 45.89
CA PRO A 34 -20.59 -15.75 45.11
C PRO A 34 -20.42 -16.05 43.62
N LEU A 35 -21.50 -16.44 42.95
CA LEU A 35 -21.45 -16.83 41.54
C LEU A 35 -20.94 -15.69 40.64
N GLY A 36 -21.13 -14.43 41.06
CA GLY A 36 -20.60 -13.26 40.35
C GLY A 36 -19.08 -13.18 40.32
N GLN A 37 -18.36 -13.82 41.25
CA GLN A 37 -16.89 -13.86 41.24
C GLN A 37 -16.34 -14.85 40.21
N HIS A 38 -17.18 -15.78 39.74
CA HIS A 38 -16.84 -16.75 38.69
C HIS A 38 -17.12 -16.23 37.27
N VAL A 39 -17.57 -14.97 37.14
CA VAL A 39 -17.86 -14.32 35.86
C VAL A 39 -17.00 -13.06 35.73
N PRO A 40 -16.13 -12.97 34.72
CA PRO A 40 -15.39 -11.74 34.44
C PRO A 40 -16.31 -10.55 34.26
N THR A 41 -15.85 -9.37 34.66
CA THR A 41 -16.61 -8.12 34.50
C THR A 41 -16.88 -7.75 33.04
N THR A 42 -16.18 -8.41 32.10
CA THR A 42 -16.35 -8.28 30.65
C THR A 42 -17.38 -9.24 30.07
N GLU A 43 -18.06 -10.05 30.90
CA GLU A 43 -19.06 -11.03 30.45
C GLU A 43 -20.40 -10.78 31.11
N THR A 44 -21.47 -10.86 30.32
CA THR A 44 -22.84 -10.70 30.82
C THR A 44 -23.58 -12.03 30.79
N PRO A 45 -23.92 -12.62 31.94
CA PRO A 45 -24.77 -13.81 32.02
C PRO A 45 -26.16 -13.54 31.45
N ARG A 46 -26.66 -14.44 30.59
CA ARG A 46 -28.01 -14.37 30.00
C ARG A 46 -28.94 -15.42 30.58
N TYR A 47 -28.44 -16.64 30.77
CA TYR A 47 -29.19 -17.70 31.43
C TYR A 47 -28.41 -18.33 32.56
N LEU A 48 -29.13 -18.70 33.62
CA LEU A 48 -28.64 -19.50 34.73
C LEU A 48 -29.48 -20.76 34.86
N ALA A 49 -28.86 -21.93 34.82
CA ALA A 49 -29.49 -23.18 35.21
C ALA A 49 -28.73 -23.81 36.39
N TYR A 50 -29.40 -24.59 37.23
CA TYR A 50 -28.73 -25.29 38.33
C TYR A 50 -29.29 -26.70 38.57
N ASN A 51 -28.42 -27.56 39.09
CA ASN A 51 -28.80 -28.88 39.59
C ASN A 51 -28.16 -29.16 40.96
N ASP A 52 -28.81 -30.04 41.74
CA ASP A 52 -28.44 -30.26 43.14
C ASP A 52 -27.39 -31.36 43.32
N ARG A 53 -27.27 -32.30 42.37
CA ARG A 53 -26.49 -33.55 42.56
C ARG A 53 -25.84 -34.10 41.29
N ALA A 54 -26.41 -33.83 40.12
CA ALA A 54 -25.96 -34.43 38.88
C ALA A 54 -24.59 -33.88 38.45
N GLY A 55 -24.29 -32.62 38.77
CA GLY A 55 -23.04 -32.00 38.38
C GLY A 55 -23.00 -31.69 36.88
N VAL A 56 -21.80 -31.77 36.31
CA VAL A 56 -21.59 -31.88 34.86
C VAL A 56 -20.76 -33.13 34.58
N THR A 57 -21.12 -33.86 33.53
CA THR A 57 -20.45 -35.10 33.12
C THR A 57 -19.88 -34.97 31.72
N THR A 58 -18.69 -35.55 31.51
CA THR A 58 -18.10 -35.75 30.18
C THR A 58 -18.43 -37.16 29.68
N ALA A 59 -18.83 -37.32 28.42
CA ALA A 59 -19.36 -38.59 27.90
C ALA A 59 -18.34 -39.49 27.15
N GLN A 60 -17.04 -39.19 27.15
CA GLN A 60 -15.99 -40.05 26.58
C GLN A 60 -14.91 -40.45 27.63
N GLY A 61 -14.70 -41.77 27.77
CA GLY A 61 -13.51 -42.43 28.34
C GLY A 61 -13.09 -42.08 29.77
N ASP A 62 -13.50 -42.88 30.78
CA ASP A 62 -13.17 -42.69 32.21
C ASP A 62 -13.54 -41.30 32.77
N GLY A 63 -14.50 -40.63 32.11
CA GLY A 63 -14.85 -39.22 32.23
C GLY A 63 -14.97 -38.70 33.67
N GLU A 64 -14.15 -37.71 33.97
CA GLU A 64 -14.13 -36.97 35.23
C GLU A 64 -15.47 -36.22 35.41
N ALA A 65 -16.38 -36.82 36.17
CA ALA A 65 -17.64 -36.18 36.55
C ALA A 65 -17.36 -35.08 37.60
N LEU A 66 -17.73 -33.84 37.29
CA LEU A 66 -17.69 -32.76 38.27
C LEU A 66 -19.03 -32.76 39.01
N THR A 67 -19.12 -33.57 40.05
CA THR A 67 -20.29 -33.62 40.95
C THR A 67 -20.11 -32.71 42.15
N PRO A 68 -21.15 -31.97 42.58
CA PRO A 68 -21.06 -31.14 43.76
C PRO A 68 -20.91 -31.98 45.04
N ALA A 69 -20.11 -31.52 45.99
CA ALA A 69 -19.94 -32.19 47.29
C ALA A 69 -21.09 -31.85 48.25
N GLY A 70 -21.53 -32.78 49.09
CA GLY A 70 -22.47 -32.52 50.19
C GLY A 70 -23.71 -31.66 49.82
N ASP A 71 -23.75 -30.44 50.36
CA ASP A 71 -24.84 -29.46 50.16
C ASP A 71 -24.52 -28.40 49.07
N TYR A 72 -23.39 -28.55 48.36
CA TYR A 72 -23.05 -27.70 47.22
C TYR A 72 -23.91 -28.03 46.00
N ARG A 73 -23.85 -27.16 44.98
CA ARG A 73 -24.62 -27.30 43.73
C ARG A 73 -23.76 -27.08 42.50
N ALA A 74 -24.29 -27.49 41.35
CA ALA A 74 -23.73 -27.18 40.05
C ALA A 74 -24.59 -26.15 39.33
N PHE A 75 -23.94 -25.18 38.70
CA PHE A 75 -24.54 -24.10 37.95
C PHE A 75 -24.02 -24.13 36.51
N LEU A 76 -24.91 -23.86 35.57
CA LEU A 76 -24.62 -23.57 34.16
C LEU A 76 -24.97 -22.11 33.92
N LEU A 77 -23.99 -21.36 33.44
CA LEU A 77 -24.13 -19.97 32.99
C LEU A 77 -23.94 -19.93 31.48
N ALA A 78 -24.94 -19.46 30.75
CA ALA A 78 -24.75 -19.07 29.35
C ALA A 78 -24.52 -17.55 29.32
N THR A 79 -23.31 -17.11 28.95
CA THR A 79 -22.91 -15.70 28.93
C THR A 79 -22.94 -15.15 27.51
N THR A 80 -22.49 -13.91 27.30
CA THR A 80 -22.35 -13.33 25.96
C THR A 80 -21.17 -13.92 25.15
N VAL A 81 -20.27 -14.69 25.78
CA VAL A 81 -19.04 -15.18 25.14
C VAL A 81 -18.82 -16.69 25.26
N GLN A 82 -19.44 -17.36 26.25
CA GLN A 82 -19.22 -18.79 26.49
C GLN A 82 -20.33 -19.42 27.34
N VAL A 83 -20.31 -20.75 27.43
CA VAL A 83 -20.99 -21.49 28.48
C VAL A 83 -20.00 -21.79 29.60
N ARG A 84 -20.37 -21.50 30.85
CA ARG A 84 -19.56 -21.81 32.03
C ARG A 84 -20.31 -22.71 33.00
N PHE A 85 -19.65 -23.77 33.42
CA PHE A 85 -20.07 -24.62 34.53
C PHE A 85 -19.32 -24.23 35.80
N VAL A 86 -20.04 -24.07 36.91
CA VAL A 86 -19.47 -23.86 38.24
C VAL A 86 -20.03 -24.92 39.17
N VAL A 87 -19.17 -25.79 39.69
CA VAL A 87 -19.53 -26.91 40.56
C VAL A 87 -18.90 -26.69 41.92
N GLY A 88 -19.73 -26.50 42.95
CA GLY A 88 -19.25 -26.28 44.30
C GLY A 88 -18.65 -27.54 44.92
N ASP A 89 -17.54 -27.37 45.62
CA ASP A 89 -16.80 -28.45 46.28
C ASP A 89 -16.31 -28.02 47.68
N ASP A 90 -15.98 -28.98 48.53
CA ASP A 90 -15.44 -28.73 49.87
C ASP A 90 -14.01 -28.18 49.86
N THR A 91 -13.26 -28.47 48.80
CA THR A 91 -11.88 -28.00 48.56
C THR A 91 -11.81 -26.72 47.71
N GLY A 92 -12.92 -26.30 47.11
CA GLY A 92 -13.02 -25.09 46.28
C GLY A 92 -13.95 -25.29 45.08
N ASP A 93 -14.59 -24.22 44.62
CA ASP A 93 -15.45 -24.29 43.43
C ASP A 93 -14.65 -24.66 42.18
N ARG A 94 -15.11 -25.67 41.43
CA ARG A 94 -14.52 -26.11 40.17
C ARG A 94 -15.24 -25.44 39.00
N THR A 95 -14.49 -24.92 38.05
CA THR A 95 -15.04 -24.18 36.90
C THR A 95 -14.58 -24.80 35.57
N VAL A 96 -15.51 -24.97 34.64
CA VAL A 96 -15.23 -25.31 33.23
C VAL A 96 -15.83 -24.23 32.36
N SER A 97 -15.07 -23.73 31.40
CA SER A 97 -15.54 -22.72 30.44
C SER A 97 -15.45 -23.30 29.03
N LEU A 98 -16.53 -23.19 28.27
CA LEU A 98 -16.68 -23.64 26.90
C LEU A 98 -16.94 -22.42 26.01
N PRO A 99 -15.89 -21.82 25.42
CA PRO A 99 -16.01 -20.72 24.47
C PRO A 99 -16.96 -21.08 23.32
N TYR A 100 -17.74 -20.12 22.83
CA TYR A 100 -18.66 -20.40 21.70
C TYR A 100 -17.94 -20.85 20.43
N GLU A 101 -16.66 -20.50 20.27
CA GLU A 101 -15.81 -20.95 19.17
C GLU A 101 -15.45 -22.44 19.22
N ASP A 102 -15.47 -23.04 20.41
CA ASP A 102 -15.13 -24.44 20.62
C ASP A 102 -16.37 -25.35 20.58
N ILE A 103 -17.58 -24.80 20.53
CA ILE A 103 -18.83 -25.56 20.54
C ILE A 103 -19.24 -25.89 19.10
N VAL A 104 -19.47 -27.18 18.81
CA VAL A 104 -19.86 -27.69 17.50
C VAL A 104 -21.36 -27.98 17.44
N ALA A 105 -21.93 -28.51 18.52
CA ALA A 105 -23.34 -28.86 18.61
C ALA A 105 -23.88 -28.65 20.02
N VAL A 106 -25.16 -28.29 20.08
CA VAL A 106 -25.90 -28.12 21.34
C VAL A 106 -27.26 -28.76 21.20
N ASP A 107 -27.47 -29.84 21.93
CA ASP A 107 -28.72 -30.59 21.92
C ASP A 107 -29.43 -30.46 23.27
N CYS A 108 -30.76 -30.45 23.24
CA CYS A 108 -31.57 -30.48 24.44
C CYS A 108 -32.61 -31.58 24.31
N THR A 109 -32.57 -32.54 25.24
CA THR A 109 -33.57 -33.59 25.35
C THR A 109 -34.45 -33.33 26.56
N SER A 110 -35.74 -33.13 26.35
CA SER A 110 -36.72 -32.97 27.43
C SER A 110 -37.35 -34.32 27.79
N GLY A 111 -37.21 -34.73 29.04
CA GLY A 111 -37.93 -35.87 29.63
C GLY A 111 -39.16 -35.42 30.43
N LEU A 112 -39.87 -36.39 31.01
CA LEU A 112 -41.07 -36.14 31.83
C LEU A 112 -40.80 -35.34 33.12
N ARG A 113 -39.54 -35.30 33.60
CA ARG A 113 -39.17 -34.68 34.89
C ARG A 113 -37.93 -33.80 34.84
N THR A 114 -37.07 -34.03 33.86
CA THR A 114 -35.78 -33.35 33.72
C THR A 114 -35.51 -33.07 32.25
N SER A 115 -34.78 -32.00 31.98
CA SER A 115 -34.20 -31.71 30.68
C SER A 115 -32.70 -31.91 30.77
N THR A 116 -32.12 -32.42 29.70
CA THR A 116 -30.68 -32.64 29.58
C THR A 116 -30.15 -31.79 28.44
N LEU A 117 -29.23 -30.89 28.74
CA LEU A 117 -28.45 -30.14 27.76
C LEU A 117 -27.16 -30.91 27.49
N GLU A 118 -26.84 -31.05 26.22
CA GLU A 118 -25.61 -31.67 25.75
C GLU A 118 -24.86 -30.66 24.87
N ILE A 119 -23.57 -30.50 25.13
CA ILE A 119 -22.69 -29.61 24.37
C ILE A 119 -21.52 -30.45 23.87
N VAL A 120 -21.32 -30.47 22.55
CA VAL A 120 -20.19 -31.15 21.91
C VAL A 120 -19.17 -30.09 21.49
N THR A 121 -17.91 -30.29 21.85
CA THR A 121 -16.82 -29.38 21.47
C THR A 121 -16.03 -29.87 20.26
N VAL A 122 -15.15 -29.03 19.71
CA VAL A 122 -14.22 -29.37 18.60
C VAL A 122 -13.31 -30.55 18.95
N GLY A 123 -12.97 -30.74 20.23
CA GLY A 123 -12.20 -31.88 20.74
C GLY A 123 -12.99 -33.20 20.82
N GLU A 124 -14.24 -33.20 20.34
CA GLU A 124 -15.22 -34.28 20.50
C GLU A 124 -15.65 -34.55 21.95
N ASP A 125 -15.27 -33.67 22.90
CA ASP A 125 -15.73 -33.74 24.28
C ASP A 125 -17.23 -33.43 24.34
N ARG A 126 -17.98 -34.34 24.97
CA ARG A 126 -19.43 -34.22 25.15
C ARG A 126 -19.74 -33.90 26.60
N TRP A 127 -20.19 -32.69 26.85
CA TRP A 127 -20.57 -32.18 28.16
C TRP A 127 -22.07 -32.30 28.37
N VAL A 128 -22.48 -32.91 29.48
CA VAL A 128 -23.88 -33.20 29.77
C VAL A 128 -24.28 -32.52 31.07
N PHE A 129 -25.36 -31.73 31.02
CA PHE A 129 -25.93 -31.04 32.16
C PHE A 129 -27.43 -31.32 32.26
N GLU A 130 -27.84 -32.03 33.31
CA GLU A 130 -29.25 -32.35 33.57
C GLU A 130 -29.83 -31.42 34.65
N CYS A 131 -31.03 -30.87 34.40
CA CYS A 131 -31.76 -30.10 35.40
C CYS A 131 -33.27 -30.39 35.38
N LYS A 132 -33.97 -30.06 36.46
CA LYS A 132 -35.44 -30.23 36.56
C LYS A 132 -36.24 -29.12 35.85
N GLY A 133 -35.57 -28.15 35.24
CA GLY A 133 -36.20 -27.06 34.48
C GLY A 133 -36.19 -27.32 32.97
N ASP A 134 -36.82 -26.42 32.21
CA ASP A 134 -36.77 -26.46 30.75
C ASP A 134 -35.46 -25.80 30.26
N LEU A 135 -34.57 -26.60 29.67
CA LEU A 135 -33.29 -26.14 29.11
C LEU A 135 -33.41 -25.68 27.65
N ALA A 136 -34.58 -25.80 27.01
CA ALA A 136 -34.75 -25.39 25.61
C ALA A 136 -34.43 -23.90 25.35
N PRO A 137 -34.72 -22.93 26.25
CA PRO A 137 -34.28 -21.54 26.07
C PRO A 137 -32.76 -21.39 26.10
N VAL A 138 -32.08 -22.12 26.99
CA VAL A 138 -30.61 -22.13 27.10
C VAL A 138 -30.00 -22.69 25.83
N GLN A 139 -30.51 -23.83 25.35
CA GLN A 139 -30.06 -24.47 24.11
C GLN A 139 -30.16 -23.52 22.92
N ARG A 140 -31.34 -22.89 22.71
CA ARG A 140 -31.54 -21.95 21.61
C ARG A 140 -30.58 -20.78 21.66
N PHE A 141 -30.36 -20.22 22.85
CA PHE A 141 -29.42 -19.11 23.03
C PHE A 141 -27.98 -19.52 22.70
N VAL A 142 -27.51 -20.66 23.22
CA VAL A 142 -26.16 -21.17 22.98
C VAL A 142 -25.97 -21.50 21.50
N ASP A 143 -26.91 -22.19 20.87
CA ASP A 143 -26.87 -22.52 19.43
C ASP A 143 -26.81 -21.25 18.56
N GLU A 144 -27.67 -20.25 18.84
CA GLU A 144 -27.63 -18.96 18.13
C GLU A 144 -26.29 -18.22 18.34
N ALA A 145 -25.76 -18.22 19.57
CA ALA A 145 -24.50 -17.59 19.88
C ALA A 145 -23.36 -18.27 19.11
N THR A 146 -23.25 -19.60 19.18
CA THR A 146 -22.28 -20.41 18.43
C THR A 146 -22.34 -20.10 16.94
N GLN A 147 -23.52 -20.12 16.31
CA GLN A 147 -23.66 -19.82 14.88
C GLN A 147 -23.15 -18.41 14.51
N ARG A 148 -23.40 -17.42 15.35
CA ARG A 148 -22.94 -16.04 15.12
C ARG A 148 -21.42 -15.94 15.28
N TRP A 149 -20.84 -16.60 16.28
CA TRP A 149 -19.40 -16.71 16.49
C TRP A 149 -18.70 -17.41 15.32
N THR A 150 -19.20 -18.56 14.87
CA THR A 150 -18.65 -19.27 13.70
C THR A 150 -18.64 -18.39 12.45
N ARG A 151 -19.73 -17.66 12.18
CA ARG A 151 -19.81 -16.75 11.03
C ARG A 151 -18.80 -15.61 11.13
N MET A 152 -18.61 -15.04 12.31
CA MET A 152 -17.59 -14.02 12.55
C MET A 152 -16.18 -14.57 12.33
N LEU A 153 -15.85 -15.72 12.94
CA LEU A 153 -14.53 -16.35 12.78
C LEU A 153 -14.24 -16.68 11.32
N THR A 154 -15.25 -17.14 10.58
CA THR A 154 -15.15 -17.38 9.13
C THR A 154 -14.73 -16.11 8.36
N GLU A 155 -15.29 -14.94 8.71
CA GLU A 155 -14.92 -13.67 8.07
C GLU A 155 -13.51 -13.22 8.49
N CYS A 156 -13.11 -13.46 9.74
CA CYS A 156 -11.74 -13.23 10.20
C CYS A 156 -10.74 -14.11 9.45
N ASP A 157 -11.00 -15.41 9.35
CA ASP A 157 -10.15 -16.37 8.63
C ASP A 157 -10.06 -16.02 7.14
N ARG A 158 -11.18 -15.57 6.54
CA ARG A 158 -11.21 -15.05 5.17
C ARG A 158 -10.33 -13.81 5.03
N ALA A 159 -10.42 -12.85 5.95
CA ALA A 159 -9.59 -11.65 5.93
C ALA A 159 -8.09 -12.00 6.07
N GLU A 160 -7.75 -12.90 6.99
CA GLU A 160 -6.38 -13.40 7.19
C GLU A 160 -5.84 -14.10 5.94
N SER A 161 -6.64 -14.93 5.30
CA SER A 161 -6.29 -15.61 4.03
C SER A 161 -6.05 -14.60 2.90
N GLN A 162 -6.86 -13.53 2.81
CA GLN A 162 -6.65 -12.48 1.82
C GLN A 162 -5.40 -11.65 2.10
N VAL A 163 -5.07 -11.39 3.37
CA VAL A 163 -3.81 -10.72 3.78
C VAL A 163 -2.60 -11.56 3.35
N GLU A 164 -2.63 -12.87 3.56
CA GLU A 164 -1.55 -13.75 3.12
C GLU A 164 -1.41 -13.76 1.60
N ALA A 165 -2.52 -13.85 0.88
CA ALA A 165 -2.53 -13.75 -0.58
C ALA A 165 -1.99 -12.39 -1.08
N ALA A 166 -2.30 -11.29 -0.38
CA ALA A 166 -1.77 -9.97 -0.68
C ALA A 166 -0.24 -9.92 -0.47
N ALA A 167 0.25 -10.46 0.65
CA ALA A 167 1.68 -10.53 0.93
C ALA A 167 2.43 -11.31 -0.16
N ASN A 168 1.92 -12.47 -0.56
CA ASN A 168 2.48 -13.28 -1.65
C ASN A 168 2.48 -12.54 -2.99
N ALA A 169 1.41 -11.81 -3.30
CA ALA A 169 1.36 -10.98 -4.52
C ALA A 169 2.39 -9.84 -4.50
N LEU A 170 2.64 -9.22 -3.33
CA LEU A 170 3.66 -8.19 -3.18
C LEU A 170 5.08 -8.75 -3.35
N GLU A 171 5.36 -9.95 -2.84
CA GLU A 171 6.65 -10.62 -3.09
C GLU A 171 6.86 -10.92 -4.58
N ALA A 172 5.78 -11.31 -5.28
CA ALA A 172 5.81 -11.55 -6.72
C ALA A 172 5.80 -10.27 -7.59
N GLY A 173 5.76 -9.07 -6.99
CA GLY A 173 5.70 -7.79 -7.71
C GLY A 173 4.34 -7.46 -8.34
N ASN A 174 3.29 -8.23 -8.03
CA ASN A 174 1.94 -8.07 -8.59
C ASN A 174 1.12 -7.06 -7.75
N ILE A 175 1.41 -5.77 -7.92
CA ILE A 175 0.84 -4.67 -7.13
C ILE A 175 -0.69 -4.59 -7.23
N ASP A 176 -1.26 -4.77 -8.42
CA ASP A 176 -2.72 -4.69 -8.63
C ASP A 176 -3.47 -5.86 -8.00
N THR A 177 -2.91 -7.07 -8.11
CA THR A 177 -3.42 -8.25 -7.41
C THR A 177 -3.37 -8.04 -5.90
N ALA A 178 -2.27 -7.49 -5.38
CA ALA A 178 -2.17 -7.16 -3.96
C ALA A 178 -3.23 -6.15 -3.51
N ALA A 179 -3.50 -5.10 -4.31
CA ALA A 179 -4.57 -4.14 -4.04
C ALA A 179 -5.95 -4.82 -3.94
N ALA A 180 -6.29 -5.69 -4.91
CA ALA A 180 -7.56 -6.41 -4.90
C ALA A 180 -7.71 -7.33 -3.67
N ARG A 181 -6.62 -7.99 -3.25
CA ARG A 181 -6.59 -8.84 -2.05
C ARG A 181 -6.73 -8.02 -0.76
N ILE A 182 -6.06 -6.87 -0.66
CA ILE A 182 -6.21 -5.95 0.49
C ILE A 182 -7.66 -5.45 0.61
N ALA A 183 -8.27 -5.03 -0.50
CA ALA A 183 -9.68 -4.60 -0.49
C ALA A 183 -10.62 -5.73 -0.04
N SER A 184 -10.39 -6.95 -0.52
CA SER A 184 -11.15 -8.14 -0.10
C SER A 184 -10.96 -8.47 1.39
N ALA A 185 -9.76 -8.25 1.93
CA ALA A 185 -9.47 -8.43 3.36
C ALA A 185 -10.20 -7.38 4.21
N GLN A 186 -10.21 -6.11 3.77
CA GLN A 186 -10.93 -5.02 4.44
C GLN A 186 -12.43 -5.26 4.45
N GLU A 187 -13.00 -5.74 3.33
CA GLU A 187 -14.42 -6.09 3.25
C GLU A 187 -14.78 -7.23 4.21
N ALA A 188 -14.00 -8.31 4.22
CA ALA A 188 -14.21 -9.44 5.12
C ALA A 188 -14.09 -9.02 6.60
N LEU A 189 -13.06 -8.26 6.96
CA LEU A 189 -12.89 -7.76 8.33
C LEU A 189 -14.04 -6.82 8.74
N GLY A 190 -14.49 -5.93 7.84
CA GLY A 190 -15.64 -5.07 8.07
C GLY A 190 -16.95 -5.85 8.22
N SER A 191 -17.12 -6.94 7.47
CA SER A 191 -18.23 -7.89 7.63
C SER A 191 -18.19 -8.57 9.00
N GLY A 192 -17.02 -9.04 9.42
CA GLY A 192 -16.78 -9.60 10.76
C GLY A 192 -17.15 -8.61 11.88
N ARG A 193 -16.65 -7.38 11.82
CA ARG A 193 -16.96 -6.31 12.80
C ARG A 193 -18.46 -6.04 12.94
N ARG A 194 -19.19 -5.88 11.83
CA ARG A 194 -20.65 -5.67 11.85
C ARG A 194 -21.39 -6.83 12.51
N ARG A 195 -20.93 -8.07 12.32
CA ARG A 195 -21.54 -9.25 12.98
C ARG A 195 -21.31 -9.23 14.49
N VAL A 196 -20.12 -8.82 14.92
CA VAL A 196 -19.75 -8.69 16.33
C VAL A 196 -20.58 -7.62 17.04
N GLU A 197 -20.80 -6.47 16.41
CA GLU A 197 -21.64 -5.41 16.96
C GLU A 197 -23.07 -5.88 17.27
N THR A 198 -23.60 -6.83 16.49
CA THR A 198 -24.94 -7.41 16.75
C THR A 198 -25.00 -8.36 17.96
N LEU A 199 -23.85 -8.78 18.49
CA LEU A 199 -23.74 -9.68 19.64
C LEU A 199 -23.69 -8.95 20.98
N GLY A 200 -23.32 -7.67 20.98
CA GLY A 200 -23.17 -6.84 22.18
C GLY A 200 -21.72 -6.39 22.41
N GLU A 201 -21.55 -5.36 23.23
CA GLU A 201 -20.24 -4.74 23.52
C GLU A 201 -19.26 -5.73 24.18
N GLU A 202 -19.78 -6.63 25.02
CA GLU A 202 -18.97 -7.64 25.72
C GLU A 202 -18.34 -8.66 24.76
N THR A 203 -19.14 -9.13 23.81
CA THR A 203 -18.67 -10.01 22.74
C THR A 203 -17.68 -9.29 21.83
N ALA A 204 -17.88 -8.00 21.59
CA ALA A 204 -16.93 -7.18 20.85
C ALA A 204 -15.58 -7.10 21.54
N ALA A 205 -15.55 -6.87 22.85
CA ALA A 205 -14.32 -6.84 23.62
C ALA A 205 -13.54 -8.17 23.57
N ALA A 206 -14.24 -9.32 23.56
CA ALA A 206 -13.61 -10.63 23.53
C ALA A 206 -12.83 -10.94 22.24
N ILE A 207 -13.23 -10.36 21.10
CA ILE A 207 -12.60 -10.61 19.80
C ILE A 207 -11.81 -9.40 19.27
N ASP A 208 -11.90 -8.24 19.93
CA ASP A 208 -11.30 -6.99 19.44
C ASP A 208 -9.80 -7.13 19.20
N ASP A 209 -9.07 -7.76 20.12
CA ASP A 209 -7.65 -8.05 19.96
C ASP A 209 -7.33 -8.80 18.66
N ARG A 210 -8.17 -9.78 18.29
CA ARG A 210 -8.00 -10.53 17.04
C ARG A 210 -8.29 -9.63 15.84
N LEU A 211 -9.38 -8.87 15.87
CA LEU A 211 -9.74 -7.94 14.79
C LEU A 211 -8.68 -6.85 14.60
N GLN A 212 -8.10 -6.32 15.68
CA GLN A 212 -7.00 -5.37 15.65
C GLN A 212 -5.72 -5.97 15.07
N ARG A 213 -5.39 -7.22 15.41
CA ARG A 213 -4.26 -7.94 14.79
C ARG A 213 -4.44 -8.09 13.29
N VAL A 214 -5.63 -8.49 12.82
CA VAL A 214 -5.93 -8.61 11.39
C VAL A 214 -5.85 -7.24 10.71
N GLN A 215 -6.44 -6.20 11.30
CA GLN A 215 -6.36 -4.82 10.79
C GLN A 215 -4.91 -4.37 10.63
N THR A 216 -4.07 -4.59 11.66
CA THR A 216 -2.65 -4.23 11.62
C THR A 216 -1.92 -4.93 10.46
N ARG A 217 -2.25 -6.19 10.17
CA ARG A 217 -1.67 -6.93 9.03
C ARG A 217 -2.17 -6.40 7.68
N ILE A 218 -3.44 -6.02 7.58
CA ILE A 218 -4.01 -5.34 6.39
C ILE A 218 -3.26 -4.03 6.14
N ASP A 219 -3.14 -3.19 7.16
CA ASP A 219 -2.48 -1.88 7.07
C ASP A 219 -1.00 -2.03 6.70
N THR A 220 -0.33 -3.05 7.25
CA THR A 220 1.05 -3.41 6.88
C THR A 220 1.15 -3.77 5.39
N CYS A 221 0.23 -4.57 4.86
CA CYS A 221 0.22 -4.91 3.43
C CYS A 221 -0.08 -3.68 2.57
N GLN A 222 -1.01 -2.82 2.99
CA GLN A 222 -1.35 -1.59 2.29
C GLN A 222 -0.16 -0.64 2.23
N ARG A 223 0.53 -0.41 3.34
CA ARG A 223 1.75 0.40 3.39
C ARG A 223 2.85 -0.17 2.48
N ARG A 224 3.10 -1.48 2.54
CA ARG A 224 4.08 -2.16 1.66
C ARG A 224 3.74 -2.03 0.18
N ARG A 225 2.45 -2.11 -0.17
CA ARG A 225 1.97 -1.93 -1.55
C ARG A 225 2.31 -0.55 -2.09
N HIS A 226 2.02 0.51 -1.32
CA HIS A 226 2.34 1.88 -1.70
C HIS A 226 3.85 2.09 -1.88
N VAL A 227 4.68 1.55 -0.97
CA VAL A 227 6.15 1.60 -1.13
C VAL A 227 6.62 0.92 -2.42
N LYS A 228 6.12 -0.27 -2.73
CA LYS A 228 6.48 -0.98 -3.98
C LYS A 228 5.98 -0.24 -5.24
N ALA A 229 4.83 0.41 -5.16
CA ALA A 229 4.34 1.25 -6.25
C ALA A 229 5.26 2.46 -6.48
N ALA A 230 5.66 3.15 -5.41
CA ALA A 230 6.60 4.26 -5.47
C ALA A 230 7.95 3.83 -6.10
N GLU A 231 8.49 2.69 -5.67
CA GLU A 231 9.73 2.12 -6.24
C GLU A 231 9.59 1.84 -7.74
N LYS A 232 8.46 1.27 -8.18
CA LYS A 232 8.18 1.04 -9.60
C LYS A 232 8.12 2.36 -10.39
N HIS A 233 7.48 3.39 -9.85
CA HIS A 233 7.43 4.71 -10.49
C HIS A 233 8.81 5.37 -10.57
N ARG A 234 9.63 5.25 -9.52
CA ARG A 234 11.03 5.71 -9.55
C ARG A 234 11.85 5.00 -10.63
N ASP A 235 11.69 3.69 -10.79
CA ASP A 235 12.37 2.93 -11.85
C ASP A 235 11.93 3.36 -13.25
N VAL A 236 10.63 3.65 -13.44
CA VAL A 236 10.12 4.22 -14.69
C VAL A 236 10.72 5.60 -14.95
N ALA A 237 10.78 6.45 -13.92
CA ALA A 237 11.35 7.79 -14.02
C ALA A 237 12.81 7.76 -14.46
N ARG A 238 13.63 6.91 -13.84
CA ARG A 238 15.06 6.75 -14.19
C ARG A 238 15.26 6.29 -15.63
N ARG A 239 14.49 5.30 -16.10
CA ARG A 239 14.58 4.85 -17.51
C ARG A 239 14.18 5.94 -18.50
N ALA A 240 13.14 6.71 -18.18
CA ALA A 240 12.72 7.85 -19.00
C ALA A 240 13.81 8.93 -19.02
N TRP A 241 14.43 9.22 -17.88
CA TRP A 241 15.55 10.17 -17.80
C TRP A 241 16.77 9.71 -18.60
N GLU A 242 17.17 8.44 -18.48
CA GLU A 242 18.24 7.84 -19.30
C GLU A 242 17.97 7.97 -20.81
N SER A 243 16.69 7.99 -21.20
CA SER A 243 16.23 8.15 -22.58
C SER A 243 15.97 9.61 -22.99
N GLN A 244 16.30 10.59 -22.13
CA GLN A 244 16.05 12.03 -22.31
C GLN A 244 14.56 12.40 -22.44
N GLU A 245 13.66 11.53 -22.00
CA GLU A 245 12.22 11.81 -21.90
C GLU A 245 11.91 12.56 -20.59
N TYR A 246 12.46 13.77 -20.47
CA TYR A 246 12.47 14.54 -19.22
C TYR A 246 11.07 14.72 -18.59
N GLU A 247 10.06 15.07 -19.39
CA GLU A 247 8.70 15.28 -18.88
C GLU A 247 8.07 14.02 -18.31
N SER A 248 8.25 12.88 -19.01
CA SER A 248 7.80 11.57 -18.56
C SER A 248 8.50 11.17 -17.26
N ALA A 249 9.80 11.44 -17.16
CA ALA A 249 10.57 11.20 -15.95
C ALA A 249 10.05 12.05 -14.79
N ALA A 250 9.75 13.32 -15.03
CA ALA A 250 9.22 14.24 -14.02
C ALA A 250 7.84 13.81 -13.51
N ASP A 251 6.95 13.38 -14.43
CA ASP A 251 5.62 12.87 -14.06
C ASP A 251 5.72 11.58 -13.23
N ALA A 252 6.65 10.68 -13.58
CA ALA A 252 6.88 9.44 -12.85
C ALA A 252 7.49 9.68 -11.45
N TYR A 253 8.42 10.63 -11.29
CA TYR A 253 8.93 11.01 -9.97
C TYR A 253 7.83 11.61 -9.08
N ALA A 254 6.96 12.46 -9.62
CA ALA A 254 5.81 12.99 -8.89
C ALA A 254 4.88 11.87 -8.39
N GLN A 255 4.57 10.88 -9.25
CA GLN A 255 3.80 9.70 -8.87
C GLN A 255 4.49 8.86 -7.78
N ALA A 256 5.82 8.74 -7.82
CA ALA A 256 6.57 8.05 -6.78
C ALA A 256 6.44 8.75 -5.42
N THR A 257 6.55 10.08 -5.39
CA THR A 257 6.37 10.89 -4.17
C THR A 257 4.95 10.73 -3.61
N ASP A 258 3.93 10.82 -4.46
CA ASP A 258 2.52 10.61 -4.05
C ASP A 258 2.30 9.23 -3.41
N GLU A 259 2.90 8.18 -3.96
CA GLU A 259 2.79 6.83 -3.40
C GLU A 259 3.53 6.70 -2.05
N TYR A 260 4.68 7.35 -1.86
CA TYR A 260 5.31 7.41 -0.55
C TYR A 260 4.49 8.19 0.48
N ASP A 261 3.81 9.27 0.08
CA ASP A 261 2.93 10.03 0.96
C ASP A 261 1.70 9.19 1.38
N ARG A 262 1.12 8.44 0.44
CA ARG A 262 0.07 7.45 0.74
C ARG A 262 0.56 6.35 1.69
N ALA A 263 1.80 5.88 1.53
CA ALA A 263 2.39 4.91 2.45
C ALA A 263 2.56 5.49 3.87
N LEU A 264 2.96 6.77 3.98
CA LEU A 264 3.12 7.45 5.28
C LEU A 264 1.79 7.68 5.99
N ALA A 265 0.70 7.91 5.25
CA ALA A 265 -0.64 8.08 5.81
C ALA A 265 -1.22 6.81 6.47
N VAL A 266 -0.72 5.61 6.12
CA VAL A 266 -1.16 4.34 6.71
C VAL A 266 -0.40 4.05 7.99
N THR A 267 -1.08 3.96 9.14
CA THR A 267 -0.44 3.60 10.42
C THR A 267 -0.17 2.09 10.49
N ALA A 268 1.07 1.68 10.25
CA ALA A 268 1.47 0.28 10.32
C ALA A 268 2.91 0.10 10.84
N PRO A 269 3.26 -1.04 11.46
CA PRO A 269 4.59 -1.26 12.03
C PRO A 269 5.69 -1.36 10.97
N GLN A 270 5.38 -1.82 9.75
CA GLN A 270 6.37 -2.09 8.71
C GLN A 270 5.88 -1.68 7.30
N PRO A 271 6.79 -1.22 6.42
CA PRO A 271 8.11 -0.67 6.75
C PRO A 271 8.00 0.55 7.68
N SER A 272 9.09 0.87 8.38
CA SER A 272 9.09 2.00 9.32
C SER A 272 8.88 3.34 8.60
N ALA A 273 8.21 4.29 9.25
CA ALA A 273 8.01 5.63 8.69
C ALA A 273 9.35 6.34 8.37
N ALA A 274 10.40 6.08 9.15
CA ALA A 274 11.74 6.63 8.90
C ALA A 274 12.35 6.09 7.60
N THR A 275 12.20 4.79 7.34
CA THR A 275 12.64 4.16 6.09
C THR A 275 11.92 4.76 4.89
N ILE A 276 10.60 4.94 4.99
CA ILE A 276 9.79 5.52 3.91
C ILE A 276 10.19 6.97 3.64
N LYS A 277 10.36 7.79 4.69
CA LYS A 277 10.82 9.18 4.55
C LYS A 277 12.19 9.28 3.89
N SER A 278 13.13 8.43 4.29
CA SER A 278 14.46 8.39 3.67
C SER A 278 14.38 8.08 2.17
N ALA A 279 13.57 7.08 1.78
CA ALA A 279 13.38 6.72 0.38
C ALA A 279 12.68 7.84 -0.42
N ARG A 280 11.69 8.51 0.18
CA ARG A 280 11.00 9.67 -0.40
C ARG A 280 11.95 10.83 -0.64
N ASN A 281 12.76 11.18 0.36
CA ASN A 281 13.75 12.26 0.23
C ASN A 281 14.75 11.97 -0.90
N ALA A 282 15.22 10.72 -1.02
CA ALA A 282 16.10 10.33 -2.12
C ALA A 282 15.43 10.47 -3.50
N VAL A 283 14.12 10.27 -3.58
CA VAL A 283 13.35 10.54 -4.81
C VAL A 283 13.21 12.05 -5.06
N GLU A 284 13.00 12.85 -4.02
CA GLU A 284 12.93 14.32 -4.15
C GLU A 284 14.29 14.93 -4.58
N ASP A 285 15.40 14.39 -4.08
CA ASP A 285 16.75 14.79 -4.49
C ASP A 285 16.98 14.47 -5.97
N GLU A 286 16.66 13.24 -6.40
CA GLU A 286 16.73 12.84 -7.82
C GLU A 286 15.81 13.67 -8.72
N TYR A 287 14.60 13.98 -8.23
CA TYR A 287 13.66 14.82 -8.96
C TYR A 287 14.23 16.23 -9.14
N THR A 288 14.86 16.80 -8.10
CA THR A 288 15.51 18.11 -8.19
C THR A 288 16.65 18.11 -9.21
N GLU A 289 17.48 17.07 -9.22
CA GLU A 289 18.56 16.92 -10.21
C GLU A 289 18.01 16.78 -11.64
N LEU A 290 16.90 16.03 -11.82
CA LEU A 290 16.22 15.94 -13.10
C LEU A 290 15.74 17.32 -13.61
N LEU A 291 15.23 18.17 -12.72
CA LEU A 291 14.69 19.48 -13.11
C LEU A 291 15.77 20.44 -13.63
N SER A 292 17.02 20.32 -13.18
CA SER A 292 18.16 21.12 -13.67
C SER A 292 18.85 20.50 -14.88
N ALA A 293 18.79 19.17 -15.02
CA ALA A 293 19.55 18.40 -16.01
C ALA A 293 19.46 18.92 -17.46
N PRO A 294 18.31 19.32 -18.02
CA PRO A 294 18.24 19.82 -19.40
C PRO A 294 19.10 21.06 -19.63
N VAL A 295 19.10 22.00 -18.67
CA VAL A 295 19.89 23.23 -18.77
C VAL A 295 21.37 22.94 -18.52
N ASP A 296 21.69 22.09 -17.55
CA ASP A 296 23.07 21.70 -17.25
C ASP A 296 23.73 21.02 -18.45
N VAL A 297 23.03 20.07 -19.09
CA VAL A 297 23.50 19.38 -20.30
C VAL A 297 23.71 20.38 -21.45
N ALA A 298 22.81 21.35 -21.62
CA ALA A 298 22.94 22.40 -22.63
C ALA A 298 24.15 23.32 -22.36
N GLN A 299 24.39 23.68 -21.09
CA GLN A 299 25.55 24.49 -20.67
C GLN A 299 26.88 23.74 -20.87
N VAL A 300 26.90 22.43 -20.62
CA VAL A 300 28.07 21.59 -20.87
C VAL A 300 28.39 21.55 -22.37
N ALA A 301 27.40 21.36 -23.23
CA ALA A 301 27.58 21.39 -24.69
C ALA A 301 28.12 22.76 -25.17
N ALA A 302 27.55 23.87 -24.70
CA ALA A 302 28.05 25.21 -24.99
C ALA A 302 29.49 25.43 -24.49
N SER A 303 29.86 24.84 -23.35
CA SER A 303 31.22 24.92 -22.81
C SER A 303 32.21 24.11 -23.63
N ALA A 304 31.81 22.94 -24.13
CA ALA A 304 32.60 22.14 -25.07
C ALA A 304 32.88 22.92 -26.37
N ALA A 305 31.86 23.58 -26.92
CA ALA A 305 32.01 24.42 -28.11
C ALA A 305 33.02 25.55 -27.89
N ARG A 306 32.97 26.25 -26.75
CA ARG A 306 33.95 27.30 -26.41
C ARG A 306 35.38 26.78 -26.26
N ALA A 307 35.54 25.53 -25.81
CA ALA A 307 36.84 24.91 -25.63
C ALA A 307 37.45 24.37 -26.94
N ALA A 308 36.62 24.12 -27.95
CA ALA A 308 37.06 23.58 -29.24
C ALA A 308 37.91 24.60 -30.02
N THR A 309 39.13 24.17 -30.36
CA THR A 309 40.10 24.98 -31.10
C THR A 309 39.95 24.84 -32.61
N ASP A 310 39.54 23.66 -33.09
CA ASP A 310 39.18 23.43 -34.48
C ASP A 310 37.83 24.09 -34.81
N PRO A 311 37.76 25.01 -35.79
CA PRO A 311 36.52 25.69 -36.17
C PRO A 311 35.39 24.76 -36.62
N ALA A 312 35.68 23.66 -37.32
CA ALA A 312 34.64 22.72 -37.76
C ALA A 312 34.09 21.92 -36.58
N GLU A 313 34.96 21.44 -35.69
CA GLU A 313 34.54 20.80 -34.44
C GLU A 313 33.73 21.77 -33.56
N ARG A 314 34.18 23.03 -33.43
CA ARG A 314 33.46 24.08 -32.69
C ARG A 314 32.07 24.33 -33.25
N ALA A 315 31.92 24.35 -34.58
CA ALA A 315 30.62 24.50 -35.22
C ALA A 315 29.67 23.37 -34.84
N SER A 316 30.11 22.10 -34.94
CA SER A 316 29.31 20.94 -34.52
C SER A 316 28.92 20.98 -33.04
N HIS A 317 29.83 21.35 -32.14
CA HIS A 317 29.51 21.49 -30.71
C HIS A 317 28.51 22.63 -30.43
N TRP A 318 28.54 23.71 -31.22
CA TRP A 318 27.54 24.78 -31.10
C TRP A 318 26.16 24.34 -31.59
N GLU A 319 26.07 23.52 -32.64
CA GLU A 319 24.80 22.92 -33.07
C GLU A 319 24.23 22.00 -31.99
N ASP A 320 25.08 21.15 -31.40
CA ASP A 320 24.73 20.25 -30.31
C ASP A 320 24.19 21.02 -29.08
N ALA A 321 24.78 22.19 -28.78
CA ALA A 321 24.30 23.10 -27.75
C ALA A 321 22.97 23.77 -28.12
N LEU A 322 22.79 24.19 -29.38
CA LEU A 322 21.55 24.79 -29.88
C LEU A 322 20.37 23.83 -29.70
N ASP A 323 20.53 22.58 -30.09
CA ASP A 323 19.49 21.54 -29.97
C ASP A 323 19.14 21.25 -28.50
N ARG A 324 20.13 21.22 -27.59
CA ARG A 324 19.89 21.04 -26.15
C ARG A 324 19.17 22.21 -25.50
N TYR A 325 19.57 23.44 -25.82
CA TYR A 325 18.86 24.63 -25.32
C TYR A 325 17.43 24.70 -25.88
N ARG A 326 17.22 24.26 -27.12
CA ARG A 326 15.89 24.17 -27.71
C ARG A 326 15.03 23.16 -26.97
N THR A 327 15.58 21.97 -26.71
CA THR A 327 14.92 20.96 -25.88
C THR A 327 14.53 21.54 -24.52
N ALA A 328 15.47 22.15 -23.79
CA ALA A 328 15.20 22.78 -22.49
C ALA A 328 14.13 23.89 -22.56
N TYR A 329 14.11 24.67 -23.64
CA TYR A 329 13.10 25.71 -23.88
C TYR A 329 11.70 25.14 -24.14
N GLU A 330 11.62 24.03 -24.88
CA GLU A 330 10.35 23.38 -25.25
C GLU A 330 9.72 22.56 -24.12
N LEU A 331 10.49 22.20 -23.08
CA LEU A 331 9.94 21.51 -21.90
C LEU A 331 8.85 22.33 -21.19
N ASP A 332 7.80 21.62 -20.78
CA ASP A 332 6.60 22.14 -20.15
C ASP A 332 5.89 23.22 -21.00
N TRP A 333 5.96 23.09 -22.33
CA TRP A 333 5.20 23.98 -23.21
C TRP A 333 3.70 23.77 -23.02
N GLY A 334 2.95 24.86 -22.84
CA GLY A 334 1.50 24.81 -22.61
C GLY A 334 1.07 24.45 -21.18
N ARG A 335 2.00 24.28 -20.23
CA ARG A 335 1.69 24.11 -18.80
C ARG A 335 2.58 24.98 -17.90
N GLU A 336 2.33 24.93 -16.59
CA GLU A 336 3.21 25.53 -15.59
C GLU A 336 4.57 24.84 -15.64
N ARG A 337 5.65 25.65 -15.65
CA ARG A 337 7.01 25.16 -15.88
C ARG A 337 7.62 24.65 -14.58
N ARG A 338 8.15 23.42 -14.63
CA ARG A 338 8.83 22.71 -13.54
C ARG A 338 10.35 22.71 -13.72
N PHE A 339 10.81 22.56 -14.96
CA PHE A 339 12.24 22.55 -15.27
C PHE A 339 12.90 23.92 -15.12
N ASP A 340 14.17 23.90 -14.75
CA ASP A 340 14.95 25.11 -14.55
C ASP A 340 15.14 25.92 -15.84
N GLY A 341 15.54 27.18 -15.66
CA GLY A 341 15.66 28.17 -16.72
C GLY A 341 14.32 28.82 -17.06
N ASP A 342 14.18 30.12 -16.79
CA ASP A 342 12.99 30.84 -17.24
C ASP A 342 13.01 31.01 -18.78
N ARG A 343 11.82 31.11 -19.38
CA ARG A 343 11.68 31.15 -20.84
C ARG A 343 12.36 32.34 -21.49
N ALA A 344 12.47 33.47 -20.80
CA ALA A 344 13.12 34.66 -21.37
C ALA A 344 14.63 34.45 -21.43
N SER A 345 15.24 33.93 -20.35
CA SER A 345 16.65 33.59 -20.32
C SER A 345 17.01 32.50 -21.33
N LEU A 346 16.20 31.45 -21.45
CA LEU A 346 16.43 30.38 -22.44
C LEU A 346 16.27 30.88 -23.88
N ARG A 347 15.29 31.75 -24.14
CA ARG A 347 15.14 32.38 -25.46
C ARG A 347 16.33 33.26 -25.81
N GLN A 348 16.86 34.01 -24.85
CA GLN A 348 18.05 34.82 -25.05
C GLN A 348 19.27 33.92 -25.32
N ALA A 349 19.47 32.88 -24.50
CA ALA A 349 20.55 31.91 -24.71
C ALA A 349 20.48 31.24 -26.09
N LEU A 350 19.28 30.88 -26.56
CA LEU A 350 19.07 30.35 -27.90
C LEU A 350 19.49 31.34 -29.00
N ALA A 351 19.14 32.62 -28.85
CA ALA A 351 19.55 33.66 -29.80
C ALA A 351 21.07 33.86 -29.80
N ASP A 352 21.69 33.90 -28.62
CA ASP A 352 23.14 34.04 -28.47
C ASP A 352 23.88 32.83 -29.07
N ILE A 353 23.40 31.60 -28.83
CA ILE A 353 23.99 30.39 -29.39
C ILE A 353 23.81 30.33 -30.91
N ALA A 354 22.65 30.74 -31.43
CA ALA A 354 22.44 30.80 -32.87
C ALA A 354 23.44 31.75 -33.55
N VAL A 355 23.81 32.87 -32.91
CA VAL A 355 24.91 33.73 -33.37
C VAL A 355 26.24 32.96 -33.41
N GLU A 356 26.58 32.25 -32.34
CA GLU A 356 27.82 31.48 -32.25
C GLU A 356 27.89 30.34 -33.29
N VAL A 357 26.77 29.66 -33.57
CA VAL A 357 26.67 28.65 -34.65
C VAL A 357 27.02 29.29 -35.99
N VAL A 358 26.37 30.41 -36.33
CA VAL A 358 26.61 31.12 -37.60
C VAL A 358 28.08 31.53 -37.72
N ASP A 359 28.65 32.13 -36.67
CA ASP A 359 30.04 32.60 -36.69
C ASP A 359 31.04 31.45 -36.78
N ALA A 360 30.79 30.33 -36.09
CA ALA A 360 31.64 29.15 -36.13
C ALA A 360 31.62 28.46 -37.50
N HIS A 361 30.45 28.28 -38.11
CA HIS A 361 30.33 27.73 -39.47
C HIS A 361 31.02 28.62 -40.51
N ARG A 362 30.85 29.95 -40.42
CA ARG A 362 31.54 30.89 -41.31
C ARG A 362 33.07 30.79 -41.18
N GLU A 363 33.58 30.65 -39.97
CA GLU A 363 35.01 30.48 -39.73
C GLU A 363 35.54 29.14 -40.27
N ALA A 364 34.81 28.05 -40.04
CA ALA A 364 35.13 26.74 -40.60
C ALA A 364 35.17 26.77 -42.14
N GLY A 365 34.17 27.40 -42.76
CA GLY A 365 34.11 27.60 -44.22
C GLY A 365 35.31 28.39 -44.75
N ARG A 366 35.68 29.51 -44.08
CA ARG A 366 36.87 30.29 -44.45
C ARG A 366 38.16 29.48 -44.34
N GLN A 367 38.34 28.74 -43.26
CA GLN A 367 39.55 27.94 -43.05
C GLN A 367 39.69 26.86 -44.12
N ARG A 368 38.58 26.21 -44.51
CA ARG A 368 38.56 25.20 -45.58
C ARG A 368 38.80 25.80 -46.96
N ALA A 369 38.26 26.99 -47.23
CA ALA A 369 38.51 27.72 -48.49
C ALA A 369 39.98 28.18 -48.63
N VAL A 370 40.65 28.55 -47.53
CA VAL A 370 42.05 28.99 -47.52
C VAL A 370 43.05 27.83 -47.44
N GLY A 371 42.62 26.63 -46.99
CA GLY A 371 43.44 25.41 -46.90
C GLY A 371 43.98 24.90 -48.24
N GLY A 372 43.40 25.33 -49.36
CA GLY A 372 43.98 25.17 -50.69
C GLY A 372 45.24 26.02 -50.83
N ALA A 373 46.40 25.38 -50.91
CA ALA A 373 47.67 26.09 -51.15
C ALA A 373 47.54 27.07 -52.33
N PRO A 374 48.08 28.30 -52.27
CA PRO A 374 47.85 29.32 -53.30
C PRO A 374 48.34 28.93 -54.71
N ASP A 375 49.14 27.87 -54.83
CA ASP A 375 49.66 27.30 -56.09
C ASP A 375 48.99 25.98 -56.52
N ARG A 376 47.97 25.49 -55.79
CA ARG A 376 47.15 24.34 -56.17
C ARG A 376 45.69 24.61 -55.82
N ALA A 377 44.81 24.51 -56.82
CA ALA A 377 43.38 24.49 -56.59
C ALA A 377 43.06 23.54 -55.42
N ALA A 378 42.28 24.04 -54.45
CA ALA A 378 41.79 23.21 -53.37
C ALA A 378 41.11 21.96 -53.97
N PRO A 379 41.30 20.76 -53.39
CA PRO A 379 40.55 19.58 -53.79
C PRO A 379 39.05 19.88 -53.78
N ALA A 380 38.29 19.38 -54.76
CA ALA A 380 36.85 19.64 -54.86
C ALA A 380 36.08 19.36 -53.55
N ALA A 381 36.48 18.33 -52.80
CA ALA A 381 35.90 18.00 -51.50
C ALA A 381 36.11 19.09 -50.42
N GLU A 382 37.23 19.82 -50.42
CA GLU A 382 37.47 20.91 -49.46
C GLU A 382 36.61 22.14 -49.80
N CYS A 383 36.31 22.37 -51.08
CA CYS A 383 35.37 23.39 -51.51
C CYS A 383 33.92 23.01 -51.16
N GLU A 384 33.51 21.76 -51.41
CA GLU A 384 32.18 21.24 -51.04
C GLU A 384 31.95 21.33 -49.52
N ASP A 385 32.95 20.96 -48.71
CA ASP A 385 32.87 21.10 -47.24
C ASP A 385 32.75 22.57 -46.80
N ALA A 386 33.48 23.49 -47.45
CA ALA A 386 33.40 24.92 -47.17
C ALA A 386 32.01 25.48 -47.52
N GLU A 387 31.45 25.09 -48.67
CA GLU A 387 30.11 25.48 -49.11
C GLU A 387 29.04 24.98 -48.14
N ALA A 388 29.13 23.72 -47.69
CA ALA A 388 28.21 23.16 -46.70
C ALA A 388 28.20 23.97 -45.39
N HIS A 389 29.37 24.40 -44.91
CA HIS A 389 29.45 25.27 -43.74
C HIS A 389 28.78 26.63 -43.97
N PHE A 390 29.02 27.29 -45.10
CA PHE A 390 28.37 28.58 -45.40
C PHE A 390 26.85 28.45 -45.62
N GLU A 391 26.39 27.38 -46.26
CA GLU A 391 24.96 27.08 -46.42
C GLU A 391 24.30 26.91 -45.04
N ARG A 392 24.90 26.11 -44.16
CA ARG A 392 24.38 25.90 -42.81
C ARG A 392 24.31 27.19 -41.99
N ALA A 393 25.32 28.05 -42.09
CA ALA A 393 25.31 29.38 -41.47
C ALA A 393 24.14 30.25 -41.99
N ARG A 394 23.85 30.20 -43.29
CA ARG A 394 22.72 30.94 -43.88
C ARG A 394 21.37 30.40 -43.41
N GLU A 395 21.21 29.08 -43.31
CA GLU A 395 19.98 28.46 -42.81
C GLU A 395 19.67 28.91 -41.38
N VAL A 396 20.65 28.78 -40.47
CA VAL A 396 20.49 29.16 -39.07
C VAL A 396 20.26 30.67 -38.93
N ALA A 397 20.98 31.49 -39.70
CA ALA A 397 20.75 32.94 -39.74
C ALA A 397 19.36 33.30 -40.30
N ALA A 398 18.85 32.55 -41.28
CA ALA A 398 17.53 32.77 -41.82
C ALA A 398 16.43 32.51 -40.79
N GLU A 399 16.57 31.43 -40.02
CA GLU A 399 15.55 30.98 -39.06
C GLU A 399 15.61 31.72 -37.72
N LEU A 400 16.79 31.88 -37.14
CA LEU A 400 16.94 32.25 -35.72
C LEU A 400 17.58 33.62 -35.49
N VAL A 401 18.44 34.09 -36.41
CA VAL A 401 19.13 35.41 -36.28
C VAL A 401 19.12 36.20 -37.60
N PRO A 402 17.94 36.71 -38.05
CA PRO A 402 17.77 37.34 -39.37
C PRO A 402 18.72 38.51 -39.66
N ASP A 403 19.14 39.24 -38.64
CA ASP A 403 20.04 40.39 -38.75
C ASP A 403 21.46 39.99 -39.21
N ARG A 404 21.79 38.68 -39.20
CA ARG A 404 23.08 38.13 -39.62
C ARG A 404 23.05 37.48 -41.01
N ARG A 405 21.93 37.61 -41.75
CA ARG A 405 21.74 37.00 -43.09
C ARG A 405 22.72 37.52 -44.13
N ASP A 406 23.09 38.80 -44.07
CA ASP A 406 24.00 39.40 -45.04
C ASP A 406 25.46 39.00 -44.72
N PRO A 407 26.23 38.50 -45.70
CA PRO A 407 27.63 38.16 -45.50
C PRO A 407 28.44 39.41 -45.13
N SER A 408 29.44 39.24 -44.26
CA SER A 408 30.45 40.29 -44.08
C SER A 408 31.22 40.48 -45.39
N ALA A 409 31.74 41.69 -45.64
CA ALA A 409 32.42 42.04 -46.89
C ALA A 409 33.66 41.17 -47.23
N ASP A 410 34.10 40.29 -46.32
CA ASP A 410 35.22 39.36 -46.45
C ASP A 410 34.81 37.90 -46.72
N GLU A 411 33.51 37.59 -46.84
CA GLU A 411 33.05 36.28 -47.28
C GLU A 411 33.07 36.20 -48.81
N PRO A 412 33.62 35.12 -49.40
CA PRO A 412 33.52 34.95 -50.85
C PRO A 412 32.03 34.95 -51.19
N ALA A 413 31.63 35.92 -52.01
CA ALA A 413 30.34 35.87 -52.68
C ALA A 413 30.42 34.66 -53.61
N VAL A 414 30.02 33.49 -53.13
CA VAL A 414 29.77 32.33 -53.99
C VAL A 414 28.49 32.67 -54.75
N THR A 415 28.64 33.53 -55.75
CA THR A 415 27.61 33.79 -56.73
C THR A 415 27.45 32.54 -57.55
N SER A 416 26.20 32.07 -57.68
CA SER A 416 25.82 30.94 -58.55
C SER A 416 26.27 31.10 -60.01
N GLU A 417 26.81 32.26 -60.40
CA GLU A 417 27.42 32.51 -61.72
C GLU A 417 28.81 31.86 -61.91
N GLU A 418 29.58 31.54 -60.86
CA GLU A 418 30.88 30.87 -61.05
C GLU A 418 30.77 29.34 -61.26
N LEU A 419 29.67 28.71 -60.82
CA LEU A 419 29.37 27.29 -61.11
C LEU A 419 29.05 27.04 -62.60
N ALA A 420 28.64 28.06 -63.35
CA ALA A 420 28.40 27.93 -64.80
C ALA A 420 29.69 28.01 -65.65
N GLY A 421 30.81 28.45 -65.06
CA GLY A 421 32.08 28.66 -65.77
C GLY A 421 32.92 27.39 -66.00
N ILE A 422 32.64 26.29 -65.28
CA ILE A 422 33.46 25.06 -65.33
C ILE A 422 32.90 24.03 -66.33
N GLU A 423 31.65 24.16 -66.79
CA GLU A 423 31.07 23.27 -67.82
C GLU A 423 31.40 23.66 -69.28
N ALA A 424 32.03 24.82 -69.52
CA ALA A 424 32.29 25.32 -70.87
C ALA A 424 33.78 25.28 -71.26
N VAL A 425 34.42 24.11 -71.21
CA VAL A 425 35.64 23.87 -72.02
C VAL A 425 35.20 23.40 -73.42
N PRO A 426 35.43 24.18 -74.49
CA PRO A 426 35.00 23.79 -75.82
C PRO A 426 35.91 22.70 -76.38
N LYS A 427 35.32 21.57 -76.79
CA LYS A 427 35.98 20.58 -77.65
C LYS A 427 36.44 21.26 -78.94
N SER A 428 37.75 21.47 -79.07
CA SER A 428 38.40 21.90 -80.30
C SER A 428 39.34 20.79 -80.77
N ARG A 429 39.23 20.47 -82.06
CA ARG A 429 39.82 19.34 -82.80
C ARG A 429 41.33 19.21 -82.76
#